data_AF-A0A167CN83-F1
#
_entry.id   AF-A0A167CN83-F1
#
_cell.length_a   1.000
_cell.length_b   1.000
_cell.length_c   1.000
_cell.angle_alpha   90.00
_cell.angle_beta   90.00
_cell.angle_gamma   90.00
#
_symmetry.space_group_name_H-M   'P 1'
#
loop_
_entity.id
_entity.type
_entity.pdbx_description
1 polymer ?
#
loop_
_entity_poly.entity_id
_entity_poly.type
_entity_poly.pdbx_seq_one_letter_code
_entity_poly.pdbx_strand_id
1 'polypeptide(L)'
;MNSNSDIDFVNGNFKESLDSLVNSSFGELSKSIRKDSRSVRNRIQSILQDSNYVQLVAASYNLPLVANERCGRWYIPPEKIKESVYFKSTDGHTGQWGFSTRRLNTHILDLILANNG
;
A
#
# COMPACT_ATOMS: atom_id res chain seq x y z
N MET A 1 -1.25 9.71 -64.25
CA MET A 1 -0.43 9.75 -63.03
C MET A 1 -1.30 10.17 -61.87
N ASN A 2 -1.86 9.22 -61.12
CA ASN A 2 -2.15 9.34 -59.69
C ASN A 2 -2.80 8.02 -59.23
N SER A 3 -1.97 7.14 -58.72
CA SER A 3 -2.36 5.86 -58.11
C SER A 3 -1.88 5.74 -56.65
N ASN A 4 -1.43 6.84 -56.03
CA ASN A 4 -0.86 6.85 -54.68
C ASN A 4 -1.81 7.35 -53.59
N SER A 5 -2.89 8.06 -53.93
CA SER A 5 -3.81 8.64 -52.92
C SER A 5 -4.67 7.59 -52.20
N ASP A 6 -5.05 6.52 -52.89
CA ASP A 6 -5.89 5.46 -52.31
C ASP A 6 -5.09 4.56 -51.34
N ILE A 7 -3.78 4.42 -51.58
CA ILE A 7 -2.88 3.62 -50.74
C ILE A 7 -2.64 4.33 -49.40
N ASP A 8 -2.49 5.65 -49.40
CA ASP A 8 -2.27 6.44 -48.18
C ASP A 8 -3.53 6.49 -47.28
N PHE A 9 -4.73 6.50 -47.87
CA PHE A 9 -6.00 6.43 -47.12
C PHE A 9 -6.23 5.05 -46.46
N VAL A 10 -5.88 3.97 -47.16
CA VAL A 10 -5.94 2.61 -46.61
C VAL A 10 -4.91 2.41 -45.49
N ASN A 11 -3.70 2.95 -45.64
CA ASN A 11 -2.65 2.89 -44.63
C ASN A 11 -2.99 3.70 -43.36
N GLY A 12 -3.67 4.85 -43.50
CA GLY A 12 -4.18 5.63 -42.37
C GLY A 12 -5.21 4.87 -41.54
N ASN A 13 -6.21 4.27 -42.21
CA ASN A 13 -7.24 3.45 -41.55
C ASN A 13 -6.66 2.19 -40.89
N PHE A 14 -5.67 1.55 -41.52
CA PHE A 14 -5.01 0.38 -40.93
C PHE A 14 -4.23 0.76 -39.67
N LYS A 15 -3.51 1.88 -39.69
CA LYS A 15 -2.75 2.36 -38.53
C LYS A 15 -3.67 2.74 -37.37
N GLU A 16 -4.76 3.47 -37.64
CA GLU A 16 -5.75 3.82 -36.60
C GLU A 16 -6.44 2.57 -36.01
N SER A 17 -6.76 1.58 -36.85
CA SER A 17 -7.32 0.31 -36.39
C SER A 17 -6.31 -0.50 -35.56
N LEU A 18 -5.04 -0.50 -35.95
CA LEU A 18 -3.97 -1.17 -35.21
C LEU A 18 -3.75 -0.49 -33.86
N ASP A 19 -3.65 0.83 -33.82
CA ASP A 19 -3.48 1.62 -32.60
C ASP A 19 -4.67 1.42 -31.64
N SER A 20 -5.89 1.35 -32.18
CA SER A 20 -7.10 1.04 -31.41
C SER A 20 -7.08 -0.38 -30.81
N LEU A 21 -6.66 -1.38 -31.58
CA LEU A 21 -6.53 -2.77 -31.13
C LEU A 21 -5.45 -2.91 -30.04
N VAL A 22 -4.31 -2.28 -30.26
CA VAL A 22 -3.18 -2.27 -29.33
C VAL A 22 -3.57 -1.58 -28.03
N ASN A 23 -4.20 -0.41 -28.08
CA ASN A 23 -4.69 0.30 -26.89
C ASN A 23 -5.75 -0.51 -26.13
N SER A 24 -6.64 -1.20 -26.84
CA SER A 24 -7.64 -2.08 -26.24
C SER A 24 -6.96 -3.26 -25.51
N SER A 25 -6.00 -3.91 -26.16
CA SER A 25 -5.20 -5.01 -25.58
C SER A 25 -4.41 -4.57 -24.33
N PHE A 26 -3.72 -3.43 -24.39
CA PHE A 26 -3.03 -2.87 -23.21
C PHE A 26 -4.00 -2.48 -22.09
N GLY A 27 -5.17 -1.94 -22.45
CA GLY A 27 -6.24 -1.61 -21.52
C GLY A 27 -6.77 -2.85 -20.80
N GLU A 28 -6.99 -3.94 -21.52
CA GLU A 28 -7.41 -5.23 -20.97
C GLU A 28 -6.34 -5.85 -20.08
N LEU A 29 -5.08 -5.87 -20.53
CA LEU A 29 -3.96 -6.36 -19.73
C LEU A 29 -3.81 -5.55 -18.42
N SER A 30 -3.87 -4.22 -18.50
CA SER A 30 -3.80 -3.34 -17.33
C SER A 30 -4.96 -3.59 -16.36
N LYS A 31 -6.17 -3.83 -16.88
CA LYS A 31 -7.33 -4.22 -16.06
C LYS A 31 -7.09 -5.58 -15.39
N SER A 32 -6.55 -6.56 -16.11
CA SER A 32 -6.20 -7.88 -15.57
C SER A 32 -5.18 -7.76 -14.44
N ILE A 33 -4.09 -7.04 -14.65
CA ILE A 33 -3.05 -6.82 -13.64
C ILE A 33 -3.63 -6.13 -12.39
N ARG A 34 -4.47 -5.10 -12.56
CA ARG A 34 -5.14 -4.42 -11.43
C ARG A 34 -6.11 -5.33 -10.68
N LYS A 35 -6.78 -6.25 -11.38
CA LYS A 35 -7.65 -7.24 -10.77
C LYS A 35 -6.83 -8.25 -9.97
N ASP A 36 -5.74 -8.73 -10.55
CA ASP A 36 -4.86 -9.71 -9.92
C ASP A 36 -4.10 -9.13 -8.73
N SER A 37 -3.63 -7.88 -8.80
CA SER A 37 -2.98 -7.20 -7.67
C SER A 37 -3.89 -7.09 -6.44
N ARG A 38 -5.20 -7.04 -6.65
CA ARG A 38 -6.23 -7.00 -5.59
C ARG A 38 -6.78 -8.38 -5.23
N SER A 39 -6.24 -9.45 -5.82
CA SER A 39 -6.64 -10.82 -5.48
C SER A 39 -6.38 -11.14 -4.01
N VAL A 40 -7.17 -12.05 -3.46
CA VAL A 40 -7.02 -12.50 -2.06
C VAL A 40 -5.61 -13.04 -1.80
N ARG A 41 -5.04 -13.80 -2.75
CA ARG A 41 -3.67 -14.31 -2.67
C ARG A 41 -2.66 -13.18 -2.49
N ASN A 42 -2.68 -12.18 -3.37
CA ASN A 42 -1.72 -11.08 -3.33
C ASN A 42 -1.87 -10.24 -2.06
N ARG A 43 -3.10 -10.05 -1.58
CA ARG A 43 -3.35 -9.39 -0.28
C ARG A 43 -2.75 -10.16 0.88
N ILE A 44 -2.93 -11.48 0.95
CA ILE A 44 -2.34 -12.31 2.01
C ILE A 44 -0.82 -12.30 1.94
N GLN A 45 -0.24 -12.41 0.74
CA GLN A 45 1.21 -12.33 0.55
C GLN A 45 1.78 -10.98 0.99
N SER A 46 1.12 -9.88 0.64
CA SER A 46 1.49 -8.53 1.11
C SER A 46 1.50 -8.46 2.63
N ILE A 47 0.46 -8.97 3.30
CA ILE A 47 0.37 -8.98 4.77
C ILE A 47 1.53 -9.76 5.40
N LEU A 48 1.85 -10.93 4.85
CA LEU A 48 2.96 -11.76 5.33
C LEU A 48 4.30 -11.05 5.16
N GLN A 49 4.52 -10.43 4.00
CA GLN A 49 5.74 -9.68 3.72
C GLN A 49 5.87 -8.47 4.66
N ASP A 50 4.80 -7.69 4.84
CA ASP A 50 4.77 -6.55 5.76
C ASP A 50 5.02 -7.00 7.21
N SER A 51 4.42 -8.13 7.63
CA SER A 51 4.63 -8.69 8.96
C SER A 51 6.08 -9.09 9.21
N ASN A 52 6.74 -9.68 8.22
CA ASN A 52 8.15 -10.01 8.31
C ASN A 52 9.02 -8.75 8.33
N TYR A 53 8.69 -7.76 7.50
CA TYR A 53 9.43 -6.49 7.43
C TYR A 53 9.38 -5.73 8.77
N VAL A 54 8.22 -5.64 9.41
CA VAL A 54 8.06 -5.01 10.72
C VAL A 54 8.96 -5.66 11.78
N GLN A 55 9.08 -7.00 11.74
CA GLN A 55 9.98 -7.73 12.65
C GLN A 55 11.46 -7.46 12.37
N LEU A 56 11.84 -7.36 11.09
CA LEU A 56 13.21 -7.00 10.69
C LEU A 56 13.58 -5.61 11.20
N VAL A 57 12.72 -4.62 10.99
CA VAL A 57 12.95 -3.24 11.47
C VAL A 57 13.09 -3.22 13.00
N ALA A 58 12.18 -3.87 13.72
CA ALA A 58 12.27 -3.95 15.18
C ALA A 58 13.58 -4.57 15.66
N ALA A 59 14.06 -5.63 14.99
CA ALA A 59 15.33 -6.26 15.30
C ALA A 59 16.53 -5.35 14.98
N SER A 60 16.51 -4.63 13.85
CA SER A 60 17.60 -3.73 13.44
C SER A 60 17.79 -2.54 14.37
N TYR A 61 16.70 -2.00 14.92
CA TYR A 61 16.74 -0.87 15.85
C TYR A 61 16.64 -1.28 17.33
N ASN A 62 16.49 -2.57 17.61
CA ASN A 62 16.27 -3.12 18.95
C ASN A 62 15.12 -2.42 19.70
N LEU A 63 14.00 -2.20 19.00
CA LEU A 63 12.83 -1.50 19.51
C LEU A 63 11.66 -2.47 19.80
N PRO A 64 10.84 -2.20 20.84
CA PRO A 64 9.67 -3.00 21.13
C PRO A 64 8.59 -2.82 20.05
N LEU A 65 7.89 -3.92 19.75
CA LEU A 65 6.78 -3.90 18.80
C LEU A 65 5.47 -3.52 19.52
N VAL A 66 4.93 -2.37 19.15
CA VAL A 66 3.66 -1.85 19.68
C VAL A 66 2.59 -1.94 18.59
N ALA A 67 1.52 -2.69 18.86
CA ALA A 67 0.45 -2.92 17.89
C ALA A 67 -0.53 -1.74 17.85
N ASN A 68 -0.68 -1.09 16.68
CA ASN A 68 -1.80 -0.18 16.48
C ASN A 68 -3.08 -0.99 16.20
N GLU A 69 -4.04 -0.92 17.10
CA GLU A 69 -5.34 -1.59 17.02
C GLU A 69 -6.20 -1.16 15.82
N ARG A 70 -5.92 0.01 15.23
CA ARG A 70 -6.65 0.45 14.02
C ARG A 70 -6.21 -0.27 12.76
N CYS A 71 -4.89 -0.35 12.54
CA CYS A 71 -4.33 -0.77 11.25
C CYS A 71 -2.99 -1.53 11.34
N GLY A 72 -2.46 -1.77 12.55
CA GLY A 72 -1.12 -2.32 12.76
C GLY A 72 -1.08 -3.72 13.39
N ARG A 73 -2.13 -4.15 14.10
CA ARG A 73 -2.11 -5.41 14.87
C ARG A 73 -1.90 -6.67 14.01
N TRP A 74 -2.54 -6.76 12.86
CA TRP A 74 -2.37 -7.87 11.91
C TRP A 74 -0.94 -8.11 11.40
N TYR A 75 -0.03 -7.13 11.52
CA TYR A 75 1.35 -7.27 11.08
C TYR A 75 2.28 -7.82 12.17
N ILE A 76 1.83 -7.90 13.42
CA ILE A 76 2.68 -8.29 14.54
C ILE A 76 2.19 -9.64 15.08
N PRO A 77 3.05 -10.68 15.12
CA PRO A 77 2.70 -11.94 15.77
C PRO A 77 2.31 -11.70 17.24
N PRO A 78 1.23 -12.32 17.77
CA PRO A 78 0.72 -12.04 19.11
C PRO A 78 1.78 -12.13 20.22
N GLU A 79 2.68 -13.11 20.12
CA GLU A 79 3.78 -13.35 21.05
C GLU A 79 4.87 -12.26 21.05
N LYS A 80 4.91 -11.41 20.01
CA LYS A 80 5.89 -10.31 19.88
C LYS A 80 5.31 -8.95 20.27
N ILE A 81 4.01 -8.85 20.48
CA ILE A 81 3.36 -7.60 20.88
C ILE A 81 3.78 -7.27 22.31
N LYS A 82 4.40 -6.09 22.50
CA LYS A 82 4.74 -5.57 23.82
C LYS A 82 3.62 -4.76 24.42
N GLU A 83 2.95 -3.94 23.61
CA GLU A 83 1.83 -3.11 24.00
C GLU A 83 0.89 -2.86 22.81
N SER A 84 -0.29 -2.30 23.09
CA SER A 84 -1.26 -1.92 22.06
C SER A 84 -1.64 -0.44 22.13
N VAL A 85 -1.94 0.18 20.99
CA VAL A 85 -2.27 1.62 20.89
C VAL A 85 -3.38 1.87 19.87
N TYR A 86 -3.99 3.06 19.91
CA TYR A 86 -5.11 3.42 19.05
C TYR A 86 -4.87 4.69 18.22
N PHE A 87 -3.67 4.86 17.66
CA PHE A 87 -3.34 6.03 16.85
C PHE A 87 -4.25 6.14 15.61
N LYS A 88 -4.78 7.33 15.36
CA LYS A 88 -5.48 7.72 14.12
C LYS A 88 -4.47 8.41 13.19
N SER A 89 -4.73 8.37 11.88
CA SER A 89 -3.86 9.01 10.88
C SER A 89 -3.68 10.52 11.09
N THR A 90 -4.61 11.16 11.80
CA THR A 90 -4.53 12.60 12.12
C THR A 90 -3.70 12.93 13.36
N ASP A 91 -3.26 11.95 14.15
CA ASP A 91 -2.46 12.22 15.36
C ASP A 91 -1.04 12.75 15.04
N GLY A 92 -0.61 12.71 13.78
CA GLY A 92 0.72 13.18 13.33
C GLY A 92 0.70 14.22 12.21
N HIS A 93 -0.46 14.76 11.82
CA HIS A 93 -0.50 15.79 10.77
C HIS A 93 -0.17 17.18 11.31
N THR A 94 0.83 17.84 10.71
CA THR A 94 1.19 19.22 11.00
C THR A 94 -0.02 20.15 10.86
N GLY A 95 -0.32 20.93 11.90
CA GLY A 95 -1.45 21.88 11.92
C GLY A 95 -2.78 21.29 12.40
N GLN A 96 -2.83 20.00 12.75
CA GLN A 96 -4.01 19.35 13.34
C GLN A 96 -3.72 18.93 14.78
N TRP A 97 -3.81 19.87 15.72
CA TRP A 97 -3.59 19.64 17.17
C TRP A 97 -4.81 19.02 17.88
N GLY A 98 -5.68 18.33 17.13
CA GLY A 98 -6.87 17.68 17.67
C GLY A 98 -6.52 16.40 18.41
N PHE A 99 -5.91 16.51 19.59
CA PHE A 99 -5.60 15.36 20.43
C PHE A 99 -6.91 14.81 21.02
N SER A 100 -7.18 13.53 20.78
CA SER A 100 -8.40 12.90 21.31
C SER A 100 -8.24 12.64 22.80
N THR A 101 -8.89 13.45 23.64
CA THR A 101 -8.93 13.28 25.11
C THR A 101 -9.56 11.97 25.55
N ARG A 102 -10.33 11.29 24.68
CA ARG A 102 -11.00 10.03 25.00
C ARG A 102 -10.08 8.80 25.01
N ARG A 103 -8.98 8.82 24.26
CA ARG A 103 -8.06 7.67 24.10
C ARG A 103 -6.63 8.17 24.01
N LEU A 104 -6.18 8.69 25.13
CA LEU A 104 -4.81 9.12 25.34
C LEU A 104 -3.99 7.83 25.51
N ASN A 105 -3.12 7.49 24.56
CA ASN A 105 -2.26 6.29 24.62
C ASN A 105 -1.14 6.46 25.67
N THR A 106 -1.43 7.05 26.84
CA THR A 106 -0.45 7.45 27.86
C THR A 106 0.19 6.26 28.57
N HIS A 107 -0.43 5.09 28.52
CA HIS A 107 0.13 3.85 29.06
C HIS A 107 1.44 3.43 28.37
N ILE A 108 1.72 3.92 27.15
CA ILE A 108 2.99 3.60 26.48
C ILE A 108 4.18 4.40 27.01
N LEU A 109 3.96 5.43 27.82
CA LEU A 109 5.03 6.31 28.30
C LEU A 109 6.07 5.53 29.11
N ASP A 110 5.64 4.56 29.92
CA ASP A 110 6.54 3.70 30.68
C ASP A 110 7.40 2.82 29.76
N LEU A 111 6.80 2.30 28.69
CA LEU A 111 7.51 1.51 27.68
C LEU A 111 8.54 2.37 26.93
N ILE A 112 8.17 3.60 26.56
CA ILE A 112 9.05 4.57 25.92
C ILE A 112 10.27 4.87 26.81
N LEU A 113 10.03 5.20 28.07
CA LEU A 113 11.09 5.50 29.04
C LEU A 113 12.03 4.31 29.22
N ALA A 114 11.51 3.08 29.27
CA ALA A 114 12.30 1.87 29.38
C ALA A 114 13.16 1.54 28.14
N ASN A 115 12.88 2.15 26.98
CA ASN A 115 13.56 1.90 25.70
C ASN A 115 14.29 3.14 25.15
N ASN A 116 14.67 4.08 26.02
CA ASN A 116 15.46 5.27 25.70
C ASN A 116 14.80 6.32 24.77
N GLY A 117 13.47 6.35 24.66
CA GLY A 117 12.72 7.48 24.07
C GLY A 117 11.87 7.19 22.85
#